data_AF-A0A811UM45-F1
#
_entry.id   AF-A0A811UM45-F1
#
_cell.length_a   1.000
_cell.length_b   1.000
_cell.length_c   1.000
_cell.angle_alpha   90.00
_cell.angle_beta   90.00
_cell.angle_gamma   90.00
#
_symmetry.space_group_name_H-M   'P 1'
#
loop_
_entity.id
_entity.type
_entity.pdbx_description
1 polymer ?
#
loop_
_entity_poly.entity_id
_entity_poly.type
_entity_poly.pdbx_seq_one_letter_code
_entity_poly.pdbx_strand_id
1 'polypeptide(L)'
;MALRWGIASAGKISHDFAVALSTLPASDHKLVAIAARQKDRAEEFAKLHEIPNAFGNYKELAEFTGVDVVYVGALNPQHLEIASLFIEHGKHVLCEKPLCMNYKQSKQLIDLAKSKKVFLMEAIWSRFFPAYQYVRQQIKNGALGEIKEVEVAFGFNLGGVDRLTKKDLGGGVVLDLGVYTIQASQWGFQEAPQKVIAKGELNEEGVDQHIEAELQYSGGRVGKLIFSGKQELANKAIFKGTKGEITVSFCNYNIFMKINSLFNF
;
A
#
# COMPACT_ATOMS: atom_id res chain seq x y z
N MET A 1 22.26 -10.85 12.24
CA MET A 1 21.69 -9.84 13.16
C MET A 1 20.29 -9.55 12.68
N ALA A 2 19.29 -9.58 13.56
CA ALA A 2 17.90 -9.30 13.19
C ALA A 2 17.72 -7.82 12.85
N LEU A 3 16.89 -7.52 11.86
CA LEU A 3 16.46 -6.16 11.52
C LEU A 3 15.50 -5.62 12.60
N ARG A 4 15.84 -4.48 13.20
CA ARG A 4 15.10 -3.88 14.32
C ARG A 4 14.10 -2.83 13.81
N TRP A 5 12.82 -3.12 14.00
CA TRP A 5 11.72 -2.30 13.55
C TRP A 5 11.21 -1.34 14.62
N GLY A 6 10.99 -0.09 14.23
CA GLY A 6 10.13 0.86 14.92
C GLY A 6 8.79 0.99 14.19
N ILE A 7 7.70 1.25 14.91
CA ILE A 7 6.41 1.61 14.31
C ILE A 7 6.10 3.06 14.67
N ALA A 8 5.63 3.83 13.68
CA ALA A 8 5.06 5.15 13.88
C ALA A 8 3.57 5.11 13.58
N SER A 9 2.75 5.45 14.59
CA SER A 9 1.29 5.34 14.67
C SER A 9 0.80 4.00 15.24
N ALA A 10 -0.11 4.08 16.22
CA ALA A 10 -0.82 2.94 16.81
C ALA A 10 -2.22 2.76 16.17
N GLY A 11 -2.25 2.70 14.83
CA GLY A 11 -3.46 2.50 14.02
C GLY A 11 -3.70 1.04 13.66
N LYS A 12 -4.84 0.74 13.02
CA LYS A 12 -5.21 -0.63 12.60
C LYS A 12 -4.18 -1.25 11.65
N ILE A 13 -3.71 -0.49 10.66
CA ILE A 13 -2.71 -1.02 9.70
C ILE A 13 -1.36 -1.29 10.37
N SER A 14 -0.99 -0.52 11.40
CA SER A 14 0.19 -0.80 12.21
C SER A 14 0.03 -2.06 13.06
N HIS A 15 -1.18 -2.30 13.59
CA HIS A 15 -1.50 -3.56 14.27
C HIS A 15 -1.33 -4.75 13.32
N ASP A 16 -1.94 -4.70 12.12
CA ASP A 16 -1.82 -5.76 11.13
C ASP A 16 -0.35 -6.00 10.72
N PHE A 17 0.43 -4.93 10.53
CA PHE A 17 1.86 -5.03 10.24
C PHE A 17 2.63 -5.68 11.41
N ALA A 18 2.35 -5.30 12.65
CA ALA A 18 2.98 -5.89 13.84
C ALA A 18 2.63 -7.38 13.99
N VAL A 19 1.37 -7.76 13.73
CA VAL A 19 0.94 -9.17 13.71
C VAL A 19 1.66 -9.94 12.62
N ALA A 20 1.73 -9.40 11.39
CA ALA A 20 2.44 -10.06 10.30
C ALA A 20 3.94 -10.25 10.63
N LEU A 21 4.58 -9.22 11.17
CA LEU A 21 5.99 -9.25 11.54
C LEU A 21 6.29 -10.27 12.65
N SER A 22 5.37 -10.47 13.61
CA SER A 22 5.56 -11.44 14.69
C SER A 22 5.51 -12.90 14.24
N THR A 23 5.00 -13.18 13.03
CA THR A 23 5.03 -14.52 12.42
C THR A 23 6.39 -14.87 11.81
N LEU A 24 7.28 -13.90 11.65
CA LEU A 24 8.60 -14.09 11.04
C LEU A 24 9.65 -14.52 12.09
N PRO A 25 10.75 -15.19 11.67
CA PRO A 25 11.79 -15.60 12.60
C PRO A 25 12.40 -14.41 13.36
N ALA A 26 12.46 -14.51 14.69
CA ALA A 26 13.06 -13.49 15.55
C ALA A 26 14.58 -13.30 15.33
N SER A 27 15.23 -14.24 14.65
CA SER A 27 16.62 -14.12 14.18
C SER A 27 16.79 -13.10 13.05
N ASP A 28 15.70 -12.81 12.34
CA ASP A 28 15.67 -12.03 11.11
C ASP A 28 14.97 -10.69 11.34
N HIS A 29 13.91 -10.66 12.16
CA HIS A 29 13.11 -9.46 12.44
C HIS A 29 12.76 -9.33 13.92
N LYS A 30 12.85 -8.10 14.45
CA LYS A 30 12.39 -7.79 15.81
C LYS A 30 11.66 -6.46 15.85
N LEU A 31 10.49 -6.44 16.46
CA LEU A 31 9.78 -5.20 16.76
C LEU A 31 10.28 -4.67 18.11
N VAL A 32 10.93 -3.51 18.10
CA VAL A 32 11.66 -3.02 19.29
C VAL A 32 11.12 -1.71 19.84
N ALA A 33 10.38 -0.94 19.05
CA ALA A 33 9.84 0.33 19.50
C ALA A 33 8.55 0.73 18.78
N ILE A 34 7.72 1.52 19.46
CA ILE A 34 6.50 2.14 18.92
C ILE A 34 6.45 3.60 19.38
N ALA A 35 5.97 4.48 18.51
CA ALA A 35 5.58 5.83 18.87
C ALA A 35 4.17 6.15 18.39
N ALA A 36 3.43 6.90 19.21
CA ALA A 36 2.16 7.51 18.84
C ALA A 36 2.13 8.97 19.33
N ARG A 37 1.15 9.75 18.87
CA ARG A 37 0.96 11.15 19.34
C ARG A 37 0.47 11.27 20.78
N GLN A 38 0.01 10.16 21.36
CA GLN A 38 -0.45 10.06 22.74
C GLN A 38 0.28 8.88 23.36
N LYS A 39 0.95 9.12 24.49
CA LYS A 39 1.78 8.12 25.17
C LYS A 39 1.00 6.87 25.55
N ASP A 40 -0.20 7.03 26.12
CA ASP A 40 -1.06 5.92 26.54
C ASP A 40 -1.39 4.96 25.39
N ARG A 41 -1.62 5.50 24.17
CA ARG A 41 -1.86 4.67 22.98
C ARG A 41 -0.62 3.90 22.53
N ALA A 42 0.57 4.49 22.68
CA ALA A 42 1.82 3.79 22.39
C ALA A 42 2.07 2.68 23.40
N GLU A 43 1.81 2.92 24.69
CA GLU A 43 1.95 1.94 25.77
C GLU A 43 0.95 0.79 25.64
N GLU A 44 -0.31 1.07 25.31
CA GLU A 44 -1.32 0.05 25.04
C GLU A 44 -0.93 -0.85 23.85
N PHE A 45 -0.49 -0.23 22.75
CA PHE A 45 -0.01 -0.95 21.58
C PHE A 45 1.25 -1.78 21.88
N ALA A 46 2.19 -1.20 22.65
CA ALA A 46 3.39 -1.90 23.09
C ALA A 46 3.07 -3.12 23.95
N LYS A 47 2.14 -2.99 24.88
CA LYS A 47 1.68 -4.10 25.72
C LYS A 47 1.03 -5.20 24.88
N LEU A 48 0.18 -4.83 23.92
CA LEU A 48 -0.51 -5.80 23.05
C LEU A 48 0.45 -6.62 22.19
N HIS A 49 1.55 -6.00 21.73
CA HIS A 49 2.50 -6.61 20.80
C HIS A 49 3.86 -6.94 21.43
N GLU A 50 3.96 -6.89 22.76
CA GLU A 50 5.18 -7.19 23.52
C GLU A 50 6.40 -6.36 23.08
N ILE A 51 6.18 -5.08 22.76
CA ILE A 51 7.21 -4.15 22.29
C ILE A 51 7.90 -3.49 23.50
N PRO A 52 9.23 -3.56 23.61
CA PRO A 52 9.92 -3.12 24.83
C PRO A 52 9.98 -1.59 25.02
N ASN A 53 9.84 -0.79 23.96
CA ASN A 53 9.97 0.67 24.05
C ASN A 53 8.73 1.37 23.46
N ALA A 54 8.10 2.25 24.25
CA ALA A 54 6.94 3.03 23.84
C ALA A 54 7.20 4.52 24.05
N PHE A 55 6.97 5.33 23.01
CA PHE A 55 7.25 6.76 23.00
C PHE A 55 5.99 7.58 22.76
N GLY A 56 5.91 8.74 23.43
CA GLY A 56 4.75 9.64 23.38
C GLY A 56 4.76 10.61 22.21
N ASN A 57 5.83 10.61 21.42
CA ASN A 57 5.96 11.39 20.20
C ASN A 57 6.95 10.72 19.22
N TYR A 58 6.90 11.11 17.96
CA TYR A 58 7.74 10.52 16.91
C TYR A 58 9.22 10.93 17.00
N LYS A 59 9.54 12.07 17.63
CA LYS A 59 10.92 12.58 17.77
C LYS A 59 11.73 11.68 18.70
N GLU A 60 11.17 11.26 19.83
CA GLU A 60 11.79 10.30 20.75
C GLU A 60 12.16 8.98 20.03
N LEU A 61 11.27 8.45 19.18
CA LEU A 61 11.57 7.27 18.37
C LEU A 61 12.65 7.54 17.31
N ALA A 62 12.68 8.74 16.71
CA ALA A 62 13.67 9.10 15.72
C ALA A 62 15.08 9.19 16.34
N GLU A 63 15.18 9.69 17.57
CA GLU A 63 16.41 9.80 18.36
C GLU A 63 16.87 8.45 18.94
N PHE A 64 15.97 7.48 19.09
CA PHE A 64 16.29 6.17 19.64
C PHE A 64 17.19 5.34 18.72
N THR A 65 18.40 4.99 19.19
CA THR A 65 19.41 4.25 18.41
C THR A 65 19.12 2.76 18.27
N GLY A 66 18.12 2.24 19.00
CA GLY A 66 17.71 0.85 18.99
C GLY A 66 16.96 0.40 17.73
N VAL A 67 16.63 1.30 16.80
CA VAL A 67 15.82 1.03 15.59
C VAL A 67 16.65 1.24 14.32
N ASP A 68 16.54 0.29 13.39
CA ASP A 68 17.16 0.33 12.06
C ASP A 68 16.20 0.91 11.01
N VAL A 69 14.95 0.45 11.03
CA VAL A 69 13.91 0.81 10.06
C VAL A 69 12.61 1.17 10.77
N VAL A 70 11.91 2.19 10.28
CA VAL A 70 10.61 2.60 10.79
C VAL A 70 9.52 2.30 9.78
N TYR A 71 8.48 1.61 10.23
CA TYR A 71 7.21 1.48 9.52
C TYR A 71 6.30 2.67 9.87
N VAL A 72 5.91 3.44 8.86
CA VAL A 72 5.03 4.61 9.00
C VAL A 72 3.61 4.21 8.57
N GLY A 73 2.75 3.92 9.55
CA GLY A 73 1.33 3.52 9.36
C GLY A 73 0.35 4.60 9.81
N ALA A 74 0.67 5.86 9.51
CA ALA A 74 -0.16 7.02 9.86
C ALA A 74 -1.28 7.25 8.82
N LEU A 75 -2.03 8.35 8.96
CA LEU A 75 -2.99 8.74 7.91
C LEU A 75 -2.26 9.42 6.75
N ASN A 76 -2.82 9.31 5.54
CA ASN A 76 -2.21 9.80 4.29
C ASN A 76 -1.60 11.22 4.38
N PRO A 77 -2.27 12.24 4.97
CA PRO A 77 -1.72 13.60 5.04
C PRO A 77 -0.47 13.71 5.90
N GLN A 78 -0.23 12.75 6.79
CA GLN A 78 0.84 12.78 7.79
C GLN A 78 2.12 12.07 7.32
N HIS A 79 2.05 11.30 6.22
CA HIS A 79 3.17 10.48 5.75
C HIS A 79 4.43 11.30 5.49
N LEU A 80 4.32 12.45 4.79
CA LEU A 80 5.47 13.28 4.45
C LEU A 80 6.23 13.75 5.69
N GLU A 81 5.53 14.34 6.65
CA GLU A 81 6.13 14.92 7.86
C GLU A 81 6.80 13.82 8.71
N ILE A 82 6.06 12.73 8.97
CA ILE A 82 6.53 11.64 9.83
C ILE A 82 7.71 10.91 9.18
N ALA A 83 7.62 10.56 7.90
CA ALA A 83 8.70 9.88 7.21
C ALA A 83 9.95 10.78 7.07
N SER A 84 9.78 12.08 6.80
CA SER A 84 10.90 13.03 6.72
C SER A 84 11.67 13.08 8.04
N LEU A 85 10.95 13.15 9.17
CA LEU A 85 11.56 13.14 10.50
C LEU A 85 12.50 11.93 10.69
N PHE A 86 12.05 10.72 10.37
CA PHE A 86 12.88 9.52 10.53
C PHE A 86 14.06 9.48 9.56
N ILE A 87 13.85 9.92 8.32
CA ILE A 87 14.93 10.02 7.32
C ILE A 87 16.00 11.03 7.75
N GLU A 88 15.59 12.18 8.31
CA GLU A 88 16.51 13.21 8.80
C GLU A 88 17.43 12.70 9.91
N HIS A 89 16.93 11.77 10.72
CA HIS A 89 17.65 11.06 11.78
C HIS A 89 18.35 9.78 11.29
N GLY A 90 18.46 9.59 9.96
CA GLY A 90 19.21 8.50 9.36
C GLY A 90 18.55 7.12 9.45
N LYS A 91 17.24 7.05 9.73
CA LYS A 91 16.49 5.79 9.76
C LYS A 91 16.07 5.37 8.36
N HIS A 92 16.09 4.07 8.09
CA HIS A 92 15.40 3.51 6.93
C HIS A 92 13.87 3.62 7.14
N VAL A 93 13.10 3.77 6.07
CA VAL A 93 11.64 3.95 6.16
C VAL A 93 10.90 3.03 5.19
N LEU A 94 9.92 2.29 5.72
CA LEU A 94 8.83 1.68 4.97
C LEU A 94 7.56 2.48 5.26
N CYS A 95 7.08 3.24 4.29
CA CYS A 95 5.92 4.13 4.48
C CYS A 95 4.68 3.54 3.83
N GLU A 96 3.54 3.56 4.53
CA GLU A 96 2.27 3.12 3.98
C GLU A 96 1.88 3.84 2.69
N LYS A 97 1.01 3.17 1.92
CA LYS A 97 0.45 3.74 0.70
C LYS A 97 -0.66 4.77 1.02
N PRO A 98 -0.97 5.69 0.11
CA PRO A 98 -0.03 6.18 -0.89
C PRO A 98 1.17 6.84 -0.19
N LEU A 99 2.34 6.83 -0.83
CA LEU A 99 3.58 7.33 -0.20
C LEU A 99 3.40 8.74 0.39
N CYS A 100 2.75 9.62 -0.37
CA CYS A 100 2.33 10.97 0.05
C CYS A 100 1.04 11.36 -0.69
N MET A 101 0.47 12.52 -0.35
CA MET A 101 -0.78 13.00 -0.94
C MET A 101 -0.66 13.42 -2.41
N ASN A 102 0.55 13.72 -2.89
CA ASN A 102 0.77 14.14 -4.27
C ASN A 102 2.24 13.94 -4.71
N TYR A 103 2.46 14.09 -6.02
CA TYR A 103 3.78 13.94 -6.65
C TYR A 103 4.87 14.83 -6.03
N LYS A 104 4.58 16.10 -5.71
CA LYS A 104 5.59 17.02 -5.16
C LYS A 104 6.10 16.52 -3.81
N GLN A 105 5.18 16.09 -2.95
CA GLN A 105 5.52 15.52 -1.64
C GLN A 105 6.29 14.21 -1.78
N SER A 106 5.84 13.28 -2.63
CA SER A 106 6.55 12.02 -2.86
C SER A 106 7.97 12.26 -3.39
N LYS A 107 8.13 13.20 -4.32
CA LYS A 107 9.44 13.58 -4.87
C LYS A 107 10.34 14.17 -3.78
N GLN A 108 9.82 15.09 -2.97
CA GLN A 108 10.56 15.67 -1.84
C GLN A 108 11.08 14.56 -0.91
N LEU A 109 10.22 13.60 -0.54
CA LEU A 109 10.59 12.52 0.37
C LEU A 109 11.66 11.58 -0.24
N ILE A 110 11.53 11.25 -1.53
CA ILE A 110 12.50 10.44 -2.27
C ILE A 110 13.86 11.15 -2.36
N ASP A 111 13.86 12.44 -2.69
CA ASP A 111 15.10 13.23 -2.81
C ASP A 111 15.79 13.36 -1.44
N LEU A 112 15.01 13.55 -0.37
CA LEU A 112 15.50 13.55 1.00
C LEU A 112 16.15 12.20 1.39
N ALA A 113 15.47 11.08 1.15
CA ALA A 113 16.01 9.74 1.43
C ALA A 113 17.33 9.49 0.70
N LYS A 114 17.42 9.87 -0.58
CA LYS A 114 18.65 9.79 -1.37
C LYS A 114 19.77 10.64 -0.77
N SER A 115 19.50 11.88 -0.39
CA SER A 115 20.49 12.78 0.22
C SER A 115 21.04 12.25 1.54
N LYS A 116 20.19 11.60 2.35
CA LYS A 116 20.54 10.98 3.63
C LYS A 116 21.09 9.56 3.48
N LYS A 117 21.09 9.02 2.25
CA LYS A 117 21.54 7.66 1.91
C LYS A 117 20.84 6.57 2.72
N VAL A 118 19.54 6.77 2.99
CA VAL A 118 18.70 5.78 3.66
C VAL A 118 17.79 5.08 2.66
N PHE A 119 17.28 3.93 3.07
CA PHE A 119 16.28 3.18 2.31
C PHE A 119 14.92 3.83 2.52
N LEU A 120 14.18 4.00 1.44
CA LEU A 120 12.79 4.41 1.45
C LEU A 120 12.02 3.53 0.49
N MET A 121 10.89 2.99 0.95
CA MET A 121 9.96 2.26 0.10
C MET A 121 8.51 2.62 0.46
N GLU A 122 7.68 2.79 -0.56
CA GLU A 122 6.23 2.81 -0.42
C GLU A 122 5.72 1.37 -0.25
N ALA A 123 4.87 1.14 0.75
CA ALA A 123 4.36 -0.18 1.12
C ALA A 123 3.26 -0.68 0.16
N ILE A 124 3.56 -0.73 -1.14
CA ILE A 124 2.74 -1.44 -2.13
C ILE A 124 2.97 -2.95 -1.98
N TRP A 125 2.48 -3.49 -0.87
CA TRP A 125 2.58 -4.89 -0.46
C TRP A 125 2.10 -5.87 -1.54
N SER A 126 1.16 -5.47 -2.41
CA SER A 126 0.60 -6.34 -3.44
C SER A 126 1.67 -6.92 -4.39
N ARG A 127 2.74 -6.16 -4.66
CA ARG A 127 3.86 -6.58 -5.52
C ARG A 127 4.66 -7.75 -4.96
N PHE A 128 4.56 -8.01 -3.66
CA PHE A 128 5.29 -9.06 -2.97
C PHE A 128 4.48 -10.35 -2.86
N PHE A 129 3.20 -10.39 -3.25
CA PHE A 129 2.46 -11.64 -3.31
C PHE A 129 2.99 -12.56 -4.43
N PRO A 130 3.07 -13.88 -4.19
CA PRO A 130 3.45 -14.86 -5.20
C PRO A 130 2.65 -14.75 -6.50
N ALA A 131 1.37 -14.37 -6.44
CA ALA A 131 0.53 -14.18 -7.63
C ALA A 131 1.05 -13.06 -8.55
N TYR A 132 1.46 -11.91 -7.99
CA TYR A 132 2.04 -10.81 -8.77
C TYR A 132 3.41 -11.17 -9.34
N GLN A 133 4.21 -11.92 -8.58
CA GLN A 133 5.49 -12.45 -9.06
C GLN A 133 5.31 -13.46 -10.18
N TYR A 134 4.30 -14.33 -10.08
CA TYR A 134 3.96 -15.30 -11.11
C TYR A 134 3.54 -14.63 -12.41
N VAL A 135 2.63 -13.63 -12.36
CA VAL A 135 2.27 -12.81 -13.54
C VAL A 135 3.52 -12.25 -14.19
N ARG A 136 4.40 -11.63 -13.40
CA ARG A 136 5.63 -11.02 -13.88
C ARG A 136 6.54 -12.03 -14.59
N GLN A 137 6.68 -13.23 -14.02
CA GLN A 137 7.47 -14.30 -14.60
C GLN A 137 6.88 -14.79 -15.93
N GLN A 138 5.56 -14.96 -16.02
CA GLN A 138 4.89 -15.40 -17.25
C GLN A 138 5.02 -14.37 -18.39
N ILE A 139 4.92 -13.08 -18.06
CA ILE A 139 5.19 -11.99 -19.01
C ILE A 139 6.64 -12.07 -19.49
N LYS A 140 7.61 -12.18 -18.57
CA LYS A 140 9.04 -12.25 -18.91
C LYS A 140 9.40 -13.47 -19.76
N ASN A 141 8.73 -14.60 -19.52
CA ASN A 141 8.91 -15.83 -20.29
C ASN A 141 8.22 -15.80 -21.67
N GLY A 142 7.48 -14.74 -21.99
CA GLY A 142 6.75 -14.63 -23.25
C GLY A 142 5.52 -15.54 -23.35
N ALA A 143 5.07 -16.12 -22.24
CA ALA A 143 3.91 -17.03 -22.20
C ALA A 143 2.62 -16.34 -22.65
N LEU A 144 2.48 -15.05 -22.36
CA LEU A 144 1.35 -14.21 -22.78
C LEU A 144 1.61 -13.47 -24.11
N GLY A 145 2.79 -13.64 -24.70
CA GLY A 145 3.27 -12.78 -25.78
C GLY A 145 3.42 -11.33 -25.33
N GLU A 146 3.18 -10.38 -26.23
CA GLU A 146 3.18 -8.96 -25.88
C GLU A 146 1.90 -8.60 -25.10
N ILE A 147 2.04 -7.98 -23.93
CA ILE A 147 0.90 -7.45 -23.17
C ILE A 147 0.35 -6.21 -23.86
N LYS A 148 -0.93 -6.25 -24.23
CA LYS A 148 -1.63 -5.17 -24.93
C LYS A 148 -2.59 -4.42 -24.03
N GLU A 149 -3.19 -5.11 -23.07
CA GLU A 149 -4.20 -4.52 -22.21
C GLU A 149 -4.05 -5.02 -20.77
N VAL A 150 -4.21 -4.12 -19.80
CA VAL A 150 -4.43 -4.50 -18.40
C VAL A 150 -5.75 -3.90 -17.94
N GLU A 151 -6.68 -4.76 -17.54
CA GLU A 151 -7.95 -4.32 -16.96
C GLU A 151 -7.91 -4.50 -15.45
N VAL A 152 -8.34 -3.50 -14.69
CA VAL A 152 -8.41 -3.61 -13.24
C VAL A 152 -9.70 -3.01 -12.73
N ALA A 153 -10.43 -3.80 -11.94
CA ALA A 153 -11.61 -3.34 -11.22
C ALA A 153 -11.37 -3.51 -9.72
N PHE A 154 -11.50 -2.44 -8.94
CA PHE A 154 -11.36 -2.52 -7.48
C PHE A 154 -12.31 -1.59 -6.74
N GLY A 155 -13.31 -2.14 -6.05
CA GLY A 155 -14.32 -1.35 -5.38
C GLY A 155 -15.11 -2.11 -4.32
N PHE A 156 -15.57 -1.34 -3.35
CA PHE A 156 -16.38 -1.76 -2.22
C PHE A 156 -17.39 -0.66 -1.88
N ASN A 157 -18.35 -0.97 -1.01
CA ASN A 157 -19.19 0.07 -0.39
C ASN A 157 -18.48 0.67 0.83
N LEU A 158 -17.94 1.88 0.69
CA LEU A 158 -17.08 2.57 1.66
C LEU A 158 -17.67 3.89 2.17
N GLY A 159 -18.95 4.16 1.88
CA GLY A 159 -19.60 5.44 2.22
C GLY A 159 -19.64 5.76 3.72
N GLY A 160 -19.52 4.76 4.60
CA GLY A 160 -19.49 4.93 6.05
C GLY A 160 -18.09 5.07 6.66
N VAL A 161 -17.03 5.19 5.86
CA VAL A 161 -15.64 5.21 6.34
C VAL A 161 -15.05 6.62 6.27
N ASP A 162 -15.04 7.32 7.40
CA ASP A 162 -14.59 8.72 7.53
C ASP A 162 -13.25 9.04 6.85
N ARG A 163 -12.22 8.21 7.04
CA ARG A 163 -10.89 8.46 6.44
C ARG A 163 -10.89 8.47 4.90
N LEU A 164 -11.96 7.96 4.28
CA LEU A 164 -12.12 7.87 2.83
C LEU A 164 -13.05 8.92 2.27
N THR A 165 -14.01 9.39 3.06
CA THR A 165 -15.04 10.35 2.63
C THR A 165 -14.69 11.79 2.97
N LYS A 166 -13.83 12.01 3.98
CA LYS A 166 -13.46 13.34 4.46
C LYS A 166 -12.20 13.87 3.78
N LYS A 167 -12.25 15.12 3.31
CA LYS A 167 -11.16 15.75 2.56
C LYS A 167 -9.93 16.04 3.41
N ASP A 168 -10.13 16.48 4.64
CA ASP A 168 -9.06 16.83 5.60
C ASP A 168 -8.25 15.59 6.05
N LEU A 169 -8.86 14.41 6.02
CA LEU A 169 -8.19 13.13 6.28
C LEU A 169 -7.46 12.54 5.06
N GLY A 170 -7.47 13.25 3.92
CA GLY A 170 -6.86 12.78 2.69
C GLY A 170 -7.59 11.60 2.06
N GLY A 171 -8.92 11.59 2.17
CA GLY A 171 -9.82 10.62 1.56
C GLY A 171 -9.79 10.67 0.04
N GLY A 172 -10.51 9.74 -0.58
CA GLY A 172 -10.57 9.57 -2.03
C GLY A 172 -10.25 8.15 -2.45
N VAL A 173 -11.05 7.61 -3.37
CA VAL A 173 -10.83 6.27 -3.92
C VAL A 173 -9.59 6.19 -4.80
N VAL A 174 -9.10 7.29 -5.35
CA VAL A 174 -7.82 7.38 -6.07
C VAL A 174 -6.67 7.01 -5.14
N LEU A 175 -6.62 7.62 -3.95
CA LEU A 175 -5.53 7.41 -3.00
C LEU A 175 -5.67 6.07 -2.26
N ASP A 176 -6.90 5.59 -2.04
CA ASP A 176 -7.12 4.34 -1.31
C ASP A 176 -7.10 3.09 -2.20
N LEU A 177 -7.88 3.08 -3.28
CA LEU A 177 -8.06 1.93 -4.17
C LEU A 177 -7.30 2.08 -5.49
N GLY A 178 -7.29 3.29 -6.06
CA GLY A 178 -6.66 3.63 -7.33
C GLY A 178 -5.16 3.35 -7.34
N VAL A 179 -4.48 3.51 -6.19
CA VAL A 179 -3.07 3.13 -6.06
C VAL A 179 -2.81 1.67 -6.45
N TYR A 180 -3.73 0.75 -6.12
CA TYR A 180 -3.61 -0.68 -6.48
C TYR A 180 -3.91 -0.95 -7.95
N THR A 181 -4.85 -0.21 -8.54
CA THR A 181 -5.22 -0.37 -9.95
C THR A 181 -4.11 0.19 -10.86
N ILE A 182 -3.60 1.37 -10.54
CA ILE A 182 -2.49 2.02 -11.24
C ILE A 182 -1.22 1.17 -11.14
N GLN A 183 -0.85 0.72 -9.93
CA GLN A 183 0.37 -0.07 -9.77
C GLN A 183 0.29 -1.42 -10.49
N ALA A 184 -0.91 -2.02 -10.64
CA ALA A 184 -1.09 -3.29 -11.36
C ALA A 184 -0.90 -3.09 -12.88
N SER A 185 -1.46 -2.03 -13.44
CA SER A 185 -1.21 -1.63 -14.84
C SER A 185 0.29 -1.40 -15.08
N GLN A 186 0.95 -0.62 -14.22
CA GLN A 186 2.39 -0.40 -14.30
C GLN A 186 3.20 -1.69 -14.08
N TRP A 187 2.69 -2.64 -13.30
CA TRP A 187 3.36 -3.93 -13.12
C TRP A 187 3.38 -4.75 -14.40
N GLY A 188 2.28 -4.72 -15.17
CA GLY A 188 2.19 -5.35 -16.49
C GLY A 188 3.13 -4.71 -17.50
N PHE A 189 3.13 -3.37 -17.60
CA PHE A 189 3.82 -2.65 -18.68
C PHE A 189 5.25 -2.19 -18.36
N GLN A 190 5.60 -1.98 -17.09
CA GLN A 190 6.90 -1.50 -16.60
C GLN A 190 7.33 -0.15 -17.17
N GLU A 191 6.35 0.67 -17.47
CA GLU A 191 6.56 2.04 -17.91
C GLU A 191 5.51 2.93 -17.27
N ALA A 192 5.75 4.24 -17.32
CA ALA A 192 4.74 5.23 -17.01
C ALA A 192 3.80 5.42 -18.22
N PRO A 193 2.50 5.70 -18.00
CA PRO A 193 1.60 6.02 -19.09
C PRO A 193 1.98 7.36 -19.74
N GLN A 194 1.76 7.46 -21.04
CA GLN A 194 1.97 8.67 -21.83
C GLN A 194 0.78 9.63 -21.76
N LYS A 195 -0.42 9.09 -21.56
CA LYS A 195 -1.65 9.87 -21.44
C LYS A 195 -2.62 9.21 -20.45
N VAL A 196 -3.36 10.03 -19.73
CA VAL A 196 -4.42 9.61 -18.81
C VAL A 196 -5.72 10.28 -19.25
N ILE A 197 -6.77 9.48 -19.42
CA ILE A 197 -8.14 9.95 -19.64
C ILE A 197 -8.96 9.42 -18.48
N ALA A 198 -9.63 10.30 -17.73
CA ALA A 198 -10.41 9.88 -16.57
C ALA A 198 -11.71 10.66 -16.48
N LYS A 199 -12.73 10.01 -15.94
CA LYS A 199 -14.01 10.58 -15.53
C LYS A 199 -14.41 9.97 -14.20
N GLY A 200 -15.26 10.66 -13.44
CA GLY A 200 -15.67 10.15 -12.15
C GLY A 200 -16.65 11.05 -11.43
N GLU A 201 -16.91 10.68 -10.18
CA GLU A 201 -17.86 11.34 -9.30
C GLU A 201 -17.16 11.76 -8.00
N LEU A 202 -17.52 12.94 -7.52
CA LEU A 202 -17.11 13.47 -6.23
C LEU A 202 -18.30 13.45 -5.27
N ASN A 203 -18.02 13.37 -3.97
CA ASN A 203 -18.99 13.68 -2.94
C ASN A 203 -19.15 15.19 -2.72
N GLU A 204 -20.00 15.57 -1.77
CA GLU A 204 -20.26 16.97 -1.41
C GLU A 204 -19.03 17.71 -0.85
N GLU A 205 -18.05 16.99 -0.28
CA GLU A 205 -16.78 17.58 0.18
C GLU A 205 -15.74 17.73 -0.95
N GLY A 206 -16.07 17.28 -2.18
CA GLY A 206 -15.14 17.27 -3.30
C GLY A 206 -14.09 16.16 -3.25
N VAL A 207 -14.40 15.06 -2.55
CA VAL A 207 -13.59 13.84 -2.48
C VAL A 207 -14.11 12.83 -3.50
N ASP A 208 -13.22 12.20 -4.25
CA ASP A 208 -13.59 11.24 -5.30
C ASP A 208 -14.14 9.92 -4.72
N GLN A 209 -15.25 9.44 -5.30
CA GLN A 209 -15.96 8.23 -4.86
C GLN A 209 -16.02 7.13 -5.92
N HIS A 210 -15.88 7.49 -7.19
CA HIS A 210 -15.90 6.56 -8.31
C HIS A 210 -15.10 7.14 -9.46
N ILE A 211 -14.16 6.37 -10.00
CA ILE A 211 -13.35 6.78 -11.14
C ILE A 211 -13.31 5.64 -12.17
N GLU A 212 -13.50 6.01 -13.43
CA GLU A 212 -13.10 5.23 -14.60
C GLU A 212 -11.93 5.95 -15.27
N ALA A 213 -10.85 5.23 -15.52
CA ALA A 213 -9.64 5.78 -16.13
C ALA A 213 -9.07 4.86 -17.21
N GLU A 214 -8.59 5.48 -18.29
CA GLU A 214 -7.78 4.86 -19.32
C GLU A 214 -6.36 5.43 -19.24
N LEU A 215 -5.38 4.54 -19.09
CA LEU A 215 -3.96 4.82 -19.12
C LEU A 215 -3.41 4.38 -20.47
N GLN A 216 -2.96 5.31 -21.30
CA GLN A 216 -2.39 5.01 -22.62
C GLN A 216 -0.87 4.89 -22.51
N TYR A 217 -0.34 3.79 -23.04
CA TYR A 217 1.05 3.40 -22.99
C TYR A 217 1.66 3.33 -24.40
N SER A 218 2.98 3.21 -24.49
CA SER A 218 3.65 3.18 -25.78
C SER A 218 3.26 1.93 -26.58
N GLY A 219 3.23 2.01 -27.92
CA GLY A 219 2.86 0.88 -28.78
C GLY A 219 1.36 0.52 -28.77
N GLY A 220 0.49 1.48 -28.41
CA GLY A 220 -0.97 1.29 -28.38
C GLY A 220 -1.46 0.41 -27.22
N ARG A 221 -0.61 0.17 -26.22
CA ARG A 221 -0.95 -0.58 -25.01
C ARG A 221 -1.86 0.27 -24.12
N VAL A 222 -2.79 -0.36 -23.40
CA VAL A 222 -3.80 0.37 -22.62
C VAL A 222 -4.07 -0.28 -21.25
N GLY A 223 -4.15 0.55 -20.21
CA GLY A 223 -4.66 0.18 -18.90
C GLY A 223 -6.08 0.71 -18.72
N LYS A 224 -7.06 -0.16 -18.49
CA LYS A 224 -8.46 0.21 -18.22
C LYS A 224 -8.75 -0.02 -16.74
N LEU A 225 -8.99 1.06 -16.01
CA LEU A 225 -9.12 1.03 -14.56
C LEU A 225 -10.50 1.51 -14.15
N ILE A 226 -11.15 0.77 -13.25
CA ILE A 226 -12.36 1.20 -12.57
C ILE A 226 -12.13 0.99 -11.08
N PHE A 227 -12.33 2.03 -10.28
CA PHE A 227 -12.26 1.90 -8.83
C PHE A 227 -13.30 2.77 -8.14
N SER A 228 -13.93 2.21 -7.10
CA SER A 228 -15.12 2.81 -6.51
C SER A 228 -15.31 2.49 -5.04
N GLY A 229 -15.71 3.49 -4.28
CA GLY A 229 -16.17 3.39 -2.89
C GLY A 229 -17.69 3.33 -2.78
N LYS A 230 -18.41 3.22 -3.90
CA LYS A 230 -19.88 3.21 -3.94
C LYS A 230 -20.46 1.80 -4.10
N GLN A 231 -19.69 0.88 -4.67
CA GLN A 231 -20.18 -0.44 -5.04
C GLN A 231 -19.07 -1.49 -5.01
N GLU A 232 -19.47 -2.74 -4.76
CA GLU A 232 -18.60 -3.89 -4.94
C GLU A 232 -18.29 -4.06 -6.44
N LEU A 233 -17.02 -4.26 -6.76
CA LEU A 233 -16.57 -4.61 -8.11
C LEU A 233 -16.02 -6.03 -8.13
N ALA A 234 -15.63 -6.51 -9.31
CA ALA A 234 -15.05 -7.84 -9.46
C ALA A 234 -13.70 -8.03 -8.74
N ASN A 235 -13.09 -6.94 -8.25
CA ASN A 235 -11.90 -6.94 -7.38
C ASN A 235 -10.78 -7.83 -7.93
N LYS A 236 -10.41 -7.58 -9.19
CA LYS A 236 -9.42 -8.35 -9.96
C LYS A 236 -8.65 -7.49 -10.95
N ALA A 237 -7.45 -7.94 -11.30
CA ALA A 237 -6.66 -7.48 -12.44
C ALA A 237 -6.57 -8.57 -13.51
N ILE A 238 -6.71 -8.21 -14.78
CA ILE A 238 -6.57 -9.09 -15.94
C ILE A 238 -5.44 -8.54 -16.82
N PHE A 239 -4.41 -9.35 -17.03
CA PHE A 239 -3.27 -9.02 -17.89
C PHE A 239 -3.45 -9.75 -19.21
N LYS A 240 -3.79 -9.02 -20.28
CA LYS A 240 -4.09 -9.58 -21.59
C LYS A 240 -2.95 -9.35 -22.55
N GLY A 241 -2.40 -10.44 -23.08
CA GLY A 241 -1.40 -10.42 -24.12
C GLY A 241 -1.86 -11.12 -25.39
N THR A 242 -1.07 -10.94 -26.44
CA THR A 242 -1.33 -11.52 -27.78
C THR A 242 -1.46 -13.05 -27.82
N LYS A 243 -0.99 -13.77 -26.79
CA LYS A 243 -1.04 -15.25 -26.73
C LYS A 243 -1.89 -15.80 -25.59
N GLY A 244 -2.49 -14.94 -24.77
CA GLY A 244 -3.30 -15.37 -23.64
C GLY A 244 -3.42 -14.30 -22.56
N GLU A 245 -4.10 -14.65 -21.47
CA GLU A 245 -4.33 -13.75 -20.34
C GLU A 245 -4.11 -14.43 -18.98
N ILE A 246 -3.81 -13.62 -17.96
CA ILE A 246 -3.80 -14.06 -16.56
C ILE A 246 -4.69 -13.12 -15.75
N THR A 247 -5.52 -13.71 -14.90
CA THR A 247 -6.35 -12.98 -13.93
C THR A 247 -5.79 -13.15 -12.52
N VAL A 248 -5.67 -12.05 -11.78
CA VAL A 248 -5.33 -12.00 -10.36
C VAL A 248 -6.51 -11.40 -9.59
N SER A 249 -7.13 -12.18 -8.71
CA SER A 249 -8.16 -11.68 -7.81
C SER A 249 -7.53 -11.04 -6.57
N PHE A 250 -8.02 -9.86 -6.16
CA PHE A 250 -7.53 -9.13 -4.98
C PHE A 250 -8.18 -9.61 -3.69
N CYS A 251 -9.43 -10.11 -3.75
CA CYS A 251 -10.21 -10.46 -2.56
C CYS A 251 -10.80 -11.87 -2.61
N ASN A 252 -10.03 -12.85 -3.09
CA ASN A 252 -10.42 -14.25 -2.91
C ASN A 252 -10.04 -14.74 -1.50
N TYR A 253 -10.79 -14.30 -0.49
CA TYR A 253 -10.85 -14.98 0.83
C TYR A 253 -11.40 -16.41 0.72
N ASN A 254 -12.01 -16.75 -0.42
CA ASN A 254 -12.64 -18.04 -0.70
C ASN A 254 -11.68 -19.22 -0.93
N ILE A 255 -10.37 -19.07 -0.72
CA ILE A 255 -9.43 -20.21 -0.68
C ILE A 255 -9.33 -20.83 0.73
N PHE A 256 -9.62 -20.08 1.79
CA PHE A 256 -9.62 -20.62 3.16
C PHE A 256 -11.01 -20.99 3.71
N MET A 257 -12.10 -20.42 3.17
CA MET A 257 -13.47 -20.74 3.63
C MET A 257 -14.25 -21.76 2.79
N LYS A 258 -13.70 -22.26 1.67
CA LYS A 258 -14.36 -23.32 0.85
C LYS A 258 -13.88 -24.75 1.12
N ILE A 259 -13.03 -24.96 2.13
CA ILE A 259 -12.78 -26.29 2.71
C ILE A 259 -13.66 -26.41 3.95
N ASN A 260 -14.98 -26.46 3.77
CA ASN A 260 -15.96 -26.98 4.72
C ASN A 260 -17.37 -26.87 4.11
N SER A 261 -17.73 -27.87 3.31
CA SER A 261 -19.09 -28.45 3.16
C SER A 261 -19.24 -29.09 1.78
N LEU A 262 -18.43 -30.10 1.51
CA LEU A 262 -18.77 -31.16 0.60
C LEU A 262 -18.47 -32.45 1.34
N PHE A 263 -19.43 -32.88 2.15
CA PHE A 263 -19.80 -34.27 2.49
C PHE A 263 -20.69 -34.20 3.73
N ASN A 264 -22.00 -34.40 3.52
CA ASN A 264 -22.91 -34.88 4.55
C ASN A 264 -22.57 -36.36 4.79
N PHE A 265 -22.07 -36.69 5.97
CA PHE A 265 -22.41 -37.85 6.80
C PHE A 265 -21.85 -37.63 8.21
#